data_AF-A0A2G2MWG4-F1
#
_entry.id   AF-A0A2G2MWG4-F1
#
_cell.length_a   1.000
_cell.length_b   1.000
_cell.length_c   1.000
_cell.angle_alpha   90.00
_cell.angle_beta   90.00
_cell.angle_gamma   90.00
#
_symmetry.space_group_name_H-M   'P 1'
#
loop_
_entity.id
_entity.type
_entity.pdbx_description
1 polymer ?
#
loop_
_entity_poly.entity_id
_entity_poly.type
_entity_poly.pdbx_seq_one_letter_code
_entity_poly.pdbx_strand_id
1 'polypeptide(L)'
;MTALSPKIYAQASKAAKLLKRVERKIRILRTLNWPPEIGEKFLAGGGEILPAPSYPKFDGAETFAALNSIKPLVGGEHPVLQWLNRTLNTLEHAANMLETLGTADFYICSKRWGCPR
;
A
#
# COMPACT_ATOMS: atom_id res chain seq x y z
N MET A 1 -23.89 -12.65 -13.64
CA MET A 1 -23.45 -11.50 -12.82
C MET A 1 -24.70 -10.77 -12.35
N THR A 2 -24.88 -10.57 -11.05
CA THR A 2 -26.04 -9.82 -10.52
C THR A 2 -26.05 -8.41 -11.11
N ALA A 3 -27.22 -7.94 -11.53
CA ALA A 3 -27.35 -6.60 -12.08
C ALA A 3 -27.03 -5.54 -11.02
N LEU A 4 -26.31 -4.49 -11.44
CA LEU A 4 -25.88 -3.42 -10.54
C LEU A 4 -27.07 -2.50 -10.23
N SER A 5 -27.58 -2.57 -9.00
CA SER A 5 -28.66 -1.66 -8.58
C SER A 5 -28.13 -0.22 -8.41
N PRO A 6 -28.99 0.81 -8.56
CA PRO A 6 -28.58 2.21 -8.35
C PRO A 6 -27.96 2.47 -6.98
N LYS A 7 -28.47 1.78 -5.94
CA LYS A 7 -27.93 1.86 -4.57
C LYS A 7 -26.50 1.33 -4.50
N ILE A 8 -26.25 0.13 -5.04
CA ILE A 8 -24.91 -0.47 -5.05
C ILE A 8 -23.95 0.34 -5.91
N TYR A 9 -24.41 0.89 -7.04
CA TYR A 9 -23.61 1.79 -7.87
C TYR A 9 -23.17 3.03 -7.08
N ALA A 10 -24.09 3.72 -6.40
CA ALA A 10 -23.78 4.91 -5.62
C ALA A 10 -22.80 4.61 -4.48
N GLN A 11 -23.00 3.49 -3.78
CA GLN A 11 -22.12 3.00 -2.73
C GLN A 11 -20.71 2.68 -3.26
N ALA A 12 -20.61 1.91 -4.34
CA ALA A 12 -19.35 1.54 -4.97
C ALA A 12 -18.59 2.77 -5.52
N SER A 13 -19.31 3.71 -6.14
CA SER A 13 -18.72 4.97 -6.64
C SER A 13 -18.14 5.82 -5.50
N LYS A 14 -18.85 5.92 -4.38
CA LYS A 14 -18.35 6.62 -3.17
C LYS A 14 -17.10 5.94 -2.62
N ALA A 15 -17.12 4.61 -2.45
CA ALA A 15 -15.98 3.85 -1.97
C ALA A 15 -14.75 3.99 -2.89
N ALA A 16 -14.94 3.87 -4.22
CA ALA A 16 -13.86 4.01 -5.19
C ALA A 16 -13.19 5.39 -5.15
N LYS A 17 -13.96 6.48 -5.01
CA LYS A 17 -13.42 7.84 -4.87
C LYS A 17 -12.57 7.99 -3.61
N LEU A 18 -13.01 7.42 -2.50
CA LEU A 18 -12.27 7.46 -1.23
C LEU A 18 -10.98 6.62 -1.32
N LEU A 19 -11.06 5.40 -1.84
CA LEU A 19 -9.90 4.54 -2.06
C LEU A 19 -8.87 5.23 -2.95
N LYS A 20 -9.30 5.87 -4.04
CA LYS A 20 -8.38 6.59 -4.95
C LYS A 20 -7.65 7.74 -4.26
N ARG A 21 -8.28 8.41 -3.30
CA ARG A 21 -7.66 9.47 -2.51
C ARG A 21 -6.60 8.91 -1.56
N VAL A 22 -6.90 7.80 -0.89
CA VAL A 22 -5.97 7.14 0.04
C VAL A 22 -4.76 6.57 -0.70
N GLU A 23 -4.99 5.87 -1.82
CA GLU A 23 -3.95 5.27 -2.66
C GLU A 23 -2.84 6.28 -3.02
N ARG A 24 -3.19 7.54 -3.27
CA ARG A 24 -2.20 8.59 -3.62
C ARG A 24 -1.17 8.87 -2.53
N LYS A 25 -1.50 8.59 -1.25
CA LYS A 25 -0.59 8.72 -0.10
C LYS A 25 0.35 7.52 0.02
N ILE A 26 -0.03 6.36 -0.52
CA ILE A 26 0.72 5.10 -0.42
C ILE A 26 1.63 4.97 -1.65
N ARG A 27 2.86 5.51 -1.56
CA ARG A 27 3.82 5.55 -2.68
C ARG A 27 5.06 4.69 -2.41
N ILE A 28 4.86 3.38 -2.25
CA ILE A 28 5.92 2.41 -1.88
C ILE A 28 7.21 2.60 -2.67
N LEU A 29 7.16 2.51 -4.01
CA LEU A 29 8.36 2.57 -4.84
C LEU A 29 9.08 3.92 -4.74
N ARG A 30 8.34 5.01 -4.55
CA ARG A 30 8.93 6.33 -4.38
C ARG A 30 9.65 6.44 -3.03
N THR A 31 9.05 5.88 -1.97
CA THR A 31 9.64 5.88 -0.63
C THR A 31 10.89 5.00 -0.56
N LEU A 32 10.92 3.89 -1.29
CA LEU A 32 12.04 2.96 -1.35
C LEU A 32 13.15 3.38 -2.31
N ASN A 33 12.91 4.38 -3.16
CA ASN A 33 13.84 4.76 -4.21
C ASN A 33 15.14 5.31 -3.62
N TRP A 34 16.25 4.63 -3.89
CA TRP A 34 17.57 5.13 -3.51
C TRP A 34 18.05 6.18 -4.52
N PRO A 35 18.70 7.27 -4.04
CA PRO A 35 19.44 8.18 -4.91
C PRO A 35 20.53 7.43 -5.69
N PRO A 36 20.81 7.80 -6.95
CA PRO A 36 21.84 7.15 -7.78
C PRO A 36 23.21 7.07 -7.08
N GLU A 37 23.55 8.07 -6.27
CA GLU A 37 24.82 8.20 -5.58
C GLU A 37 25.06 7.03 -4.59
N ILE A 38 23.99 6.42 -4.05
CA ILE A 38 24.12 5.24 -3.18
C ILE A 38 24.63 4.04 -3.99
N GLY A 39 24.08 3.84 -5.19
CA GLY A 39 24.51 2.76 -6.09
C GLY A 39 25.93 2.99 -6.61
N GLU A 40 26.25 4.23 -7.00
CA GLU A 40 27.59 4.60 -7.46
C GLU A 40 28.66 4.36 -6.39
N LYS A 41 28.39 4.75 -5.14
CA LYS A 41 29.30 4.50 -4.01
C LYS A 41 29.47 3.01 -3.72
N PHE A 42 28.38 2.24 -3.78
CA PHE A 42 28.42 0.80 -3.58
C PHE A 42 29.31 0.12 -4.62
N LEU A 43 29.15 0.46 -5.90
CA LEU A 43 29.93 -0.12 -6.99
C LEU A 43 31.39 0.36 -6.99
N ALA A 44 31.65 1.64 -6.69
CA ALA A 44 33.00 2.18 -6.57
C ALA A 44 33.80 1.52 -5.42
N GLY A 45 33.11 1.09 -4.36
CA GLY A 45 33.68 0.31 -3.26
C GLY A 45 33.79 -1.19 -3.53
N GLY A 46 33.68 -1.64 -4.79
CA GLY A 46 33.77 -3.06 -5.16
C GLY A 46 32.59 -3.93 -4.72
N GLY A 47 31.51 -3.33 -4.20
CA GLY A 47 30.35 -4.06 -3.70
C GLY A 47 30.57 -4.81 -2.38
N GLU A 48 31.66 -4.52 -1.67
CA GLU A 48 32.05 -5.27 -0.45
C GLU A 48 31.23 -4.89 0.79
N ILE A 49 30.71 -3.66 0.84
CA ILE A 49 29.96 -3.13 1.99
C ILE A 49 28.56 -2.75 1.55
N LEU A 50 27.54 -3.37 2.15
CA LEU A 50 26.15 -3.02 1.87
C LEU A 50 25.83 -1.58 2.28
N PRO A 51 25.11 -0.82 1.45
CA PRO A 51 24.69 0.52 1.81
C PRO A 51 23.68 0.47 2.97
N ALA A 52 23.75 1.48 3.85
CA ALA A 52 22.80 1.69 4.95
C ALA A 52 21.95 2.95 4.68
N PRO A 53 21.00 2.90 3.73
CA PRO A 53 20.17 4.06 3.37
C PRO A 53 19.21 4.42 4.51
N SER A 54 18.99 5.73 4.69
CA SER A 54 17.95 6.25 5.58
C SER A 54 16.66 6.45 4.78
N TYR A 55 15.55 5.92 5.28
CA TYR A 55 14.24 6.09 4.68
C TYR A 55 13.43 7.18 5.40
N PRO A 56 12.59 7.95 4.68
CA PRO A 56 11.69 8.89 5.33
C PRO A 56 10.64 8.12 6.16
N LYS A 57 10.34 8.64 7.35
CA LYS A 57 9.30 8.06 8.21
C LYS A 57 7.93 8.25 7.57
N PHE A 58 7.17 7.18 7.46
CA PHE A 58 5.76 7.21 7.06
C PHE A 58 4.89 7.21 8.32
N ASP A 59 3.99 8.19 8.43
CA ASP A 59 2.93 8.19 9.44
C ASP A 59 1.62 7.71 8.81
N GLY A 60 1.17 6.53 9.24
CA GLY A 60 -0.02 5.87 8.71
C GLY A 60 -1.33 6.36 9.33
N ALA A 61 -1.32 7.15 10.41
CA ALA A 61 -2.51 7.39 11.23
C ALA A 61 -3.72 7.89 10.43
N GLU A 62 -3.54 8.93 9.60
CA GLU A 62 -4.61 9.45 8.73
C GLU A 62 -5.03 8.44 7.65
N THR A 63 -4.08 7.66 7.15
CA THR A 63 -4.31 6.66 6.10
C THR A 63 -5.18 5.52 6.65
N PHE A 64 -4.86 5.00 7.83
CA PHE A 64 -5.64 3.95 8.49
C PHE A 64 -7.02 4.45 8.90
N ALA A 65 -7.13 5.67 9.42
CA ALA A 65 -8.43 6.28 9.74
C ALA A 65 -9.32 6.37 8.48
N ALA A 66 -8.76 6.80 7.36
CA ALA A 66 -9.49 6.87 6.10
C ALA A 66 -9.91 5.48 5.59
N LEU A 67 -9.02 4.47 5.64
CA LEU A 67 -9.36 3.10 5.24
C LEU A 67 -10.48 2.51 6.13
N ASN A 68 -10.41 2.72 7.44
CA ASN A 68 -11.43 2.27 8.38
C ASN A 68 -12.81 2.88 8.06
N SER A 69 -12.87 4.15 7.64
CA SER A 69 -14.12 4.79 7.21
C SER A 69 -14.74 4.19 5.94
N ILE A 70 -13.94 3.49 5.10
CA ILE A 70 -14.40 2.88 3.84
C ILE A 70 -14.93 1.46 4.07
N LYS A 71 -14.46 0.73 5.09
CA LYS A 71 -14.91 -0.62 5.44
C LYS A 71 -16.44 -0.81 5.39
N PRO A 72 -17.29 0.06 5.99
CA PRO A 72 -18.75 -0.10 5.91
C PRO A 72 -19.33 0.10 4.50
N LEU A 73 -18.63 0.80 3.59
CA LEU A 73 -19.09 1.04 2.22
C LEU A 73 -18.79 -0.12 1.27
N VAL A 74 -17.90 -1.03 1.64
CA VAL A 74 -17.50 -2.18 0.80
C VAL A 74 -18.02 -3.51 1.33
N GLY A 75 -18.87 -3.48 2.35
CA GLY A 75 -19.57 -4.66 2.86
C GLY A 75 -20.68 -5.13 1.92
N GLY A 76 -20.74 -6.44 1.67
CA GLY A 76 -21.82 -7.10 0.94
C GLY A 76 -21.34 -8.11 -0.11
N GLU A 77 -22.29 -8.90 -0.62
CA GLU A 77 -22.02 -10.03 -1.54
C GLU A 77 -21.88 -9.63 -3.01
N HIS A 78 -22.14 -8.37 -3.36
CA HIS A 78 -22.04 -7.95 -4.75
C HIS A 78 -20.57 -8.00 -5.23
N PRO A 79 -20.26 -8.60 -6.41
CA PRO A 79 -18.88 -8.78 -6.87
C PRO A 79 -18.04 -7.49 -6.90
N VAL A 80 -18.66 -6.35 -7.24
CA VAL A 80 -17.97 -5.04 -7.23
C VAL A 80 -17.55 -4.61 -5.82
N LEU A 81 -18.37 -4.89 -4.81
CA LEU A 81 -18.07 -4.54 -3.41
C LEU A 81 -16.99 -5.48 -2.86
N GLN A 82 -17.07 -6.77 -3.18
CA GLN A 82 -16.01 -7.73 -2.86
C GLN A 82 -14.67 -7.34 -3.50
N TRP A 83 -14.68 -6.87 -4.76
CA TRP A 83 -13.48 -6.36 -5.41
C TRP A 83 -12.92 -5.13 -4.70
N LEU A 84 -13.77 -4.14 -4.38
CA LEU A 84 -13.35 -2.95 -3.63
C LEU A 84 -12.81 -3.30 -2.23
N ASN A 85 -13.39 -4.30 -1.56
CA ASN A 85 -12.90 -4.80 -0.28
C ASN A 85 -11.50 -5.42 -0.40
N ARG A 86 -11.25 -6.20 -1.46
CA ARG A 86 -9.89 -6.70 -1.74
C ARG A 86 -8.91 -5.55 -1.99
N THR A 87 -9.32 -4.52 -2.73
CA THR A 87 -8.49 -3.32 -2.95
C THR A 87 -8.19 -2.60 -1.63
N LEU A 88 -9.19 -2.42 -0.76
CA LEU A 88 -9.01 -1.85 0.58
C LEU A 88 -7.96 -2.63 1.37
N ASN A 89 -8.09 -3.96 1.43
CA ASN A 89 -7.15 -4.84 2.16
C ASN A 89 -5.73 -4.80 1.59
N THR A 90 -5.58 -4.59 0.28
CA THR A 90 -4.27 -4.39 -0.36
C THR A 90 -3.66 -3.05 0.03
N LEU A 91 -4.45 -1.97 0.03
CA LEU A 91 -3.97 -0.65 0.47
C LEU A 91 -3.62 -0.63 1.96
N GLU A 92 -4.39 -1.29 2.81
CA GLU A 92 -4.10 -1.42 4.25
C GLU A 92 -2.77 -2.14 4.48
N HIS A 93 -2.52 -3.24 3.78
CA HIS A 93 -1.21 -3.92 3.84
C HIS A 93 -0.06 -3.06 3.33
N ALA A 94 -0.28 -2.34 2.23
CA ALA A 94 0.73 -1.44 1.68
C ALA A 94 1.07 -0.28 2.64
N ALA A 95 0.09 0.25 3.37
CA ALA A 95 0.30 1.25 4.40
C ALA A 95 1.06 0.69 5.61
N ASN A 96 0.68 -0.49 6.11
CA ASN A 96 1.42 -1.18 7.19
C ASN A 96 2.88 -1.43 6.80
N MET A 97 3.14 -1.86 5.56
CA MET A 97 4.49 -2.07 5.06
C MET A 97 5.30 -0.77 5.04
N LEU A 98 4.69 0.38 4.75
CA LEU A 98 5.41 1.66 4.80
C LEU A 98 5.67 2.13 6.24
N GLU A 99 4.75 1.85 7.17
CA GLU A 99 4.91 2.22 8.59
C GLU A 99 6.03 1.40 9.27
N THR A 100 6.23 0.15 8.85
CA THR A 100 7.30 -0.73 9.33
C THR A 100 8.61 -0.59 8.55
N LEU A 101 8.72 0.40 7.66
CA LEU A 101 9.90 0.58 6.81
C LEU A 101 11.18 0.76 7.64
N GLY A 102 12.22 -0.01 7.31
CA GLY A 102 13.48 -0.02 8.03
C GLY A 102 13.52 -0.95 9.24
N THR A 103 12.43 -1.67 9.56
CA THR A 103 12.41 -2.71 10.58
C THR A 103 12.32 -4.11 9.96
N ALA A 104 12.53 -5.15 10.77
CA ALA A 104 12.34 -6.54 10.34
C ALA A 104 10.89 -6.84 9.87
N ASP A 105 9.91 -6.09 10.41
CA ASP A 105 8.50 -6.29 10.08
C ASP A 105 8.17 -5.90 8.63
N PHE A 106 8.95 -4.99 8.03
CA PHE A 106 8.83 -4.67 6.60
C PHE A 106 8.90 -5.94 5.74
N TYR A 107 9.87 -6.82 6.03
CA TYR A 107 10.07 -8.07 5.31
C TYR A 107 8.90 -9.03 5.52
N ILE A 108 8.32 -9.07 6.72
CA ILE A 108 7.14 -9.89 7.02
C ILE A 108 5.95 -9.42 6.18
N CYS A 109 5.71 -8.10 6.11
CA CYS A 109 4.66 -7.52 5.30
C CYS A 109 4.88 -7.73 3.79
N SER A 110 6.13 -7.67 3.30
CA SER A 110 6.44 -7.75 1.87
C SER A 110 6.23 -9.15 1.27
N LYS A 111 6.25 -10.21 2.10
CA LYS A 111 6.06 -11.61 1.64
C LYS A 111 4.80 -11.79 0.80
N ARG A 112 3.76 -11.01 1.09
CA ARG A 112 2.48 -11.08 0.36
C ARG A 112 2.64 -10.77 -1.13
N TRP A 113 3.62 -9.94 -1.52
CA TRP A 113 3.85 -9.52 -2.91
C TRP A 113 4.87 -10.38 -3.66
N GLY A 114 5.50 -11.32 -2.96
CA GLY A 114 6.51 -12.23 -3.49
C GLY A 114 7.77 -12.24 -2.63
N CYS A 115 8.32 -13.43 -2.42
CA CYS A 115 9.68 -13.62 -1.95
C CYS A 115 10.46 -14.31 -3.09
N PRO A 116 11.68 -13.88 -3.39
CA PRO A 116 12.61 -14.70 -4.16
C PRO A 116 12.74 -16.05 -3.45
N ARG A 117 12.58 -17.16 -4.18
CA ARG A 117 12.88 -18.51 -3.69
C ARG A 117 14.37 -18.79 -3.79
#